data_AF-A0A843GP34-F1
#
_entry.id   AF-A0A843GP34-F1
#
_cell.length_a   1.000
_cell.length_b   1.000
_cell.length_c   1.000
_cell.angle_alpha   90.00
_cell.angle_beta   90.00
_cell.angle_gamma   90.00
#
_symmetry.space_group_name_H-M   'P 1'
#
loop_
_entity.id
_entity.type
_entity.pdbx_description
1 polymer ?
#
loop_
_entity_poly.entity_id
_entity_poly.type
_entity_poly.pdbx_seq_one_letter_code
_entity_poly.pdbx_strand_id
1 'polypeptide(L)'
;MNIDKSMFWNLRRTLTHNMLINVIVGNRGGGKSYGAKEYAIDNFIKRGEQFGYIRRYKDDIKESSIQFFKDIEHQYPDYEFKVDGKYFYIRLKPADENEKWTDEDIAGYQFILSTANNKKSISYPKITLLIYDEFLLDKSGNQRYLNNEPIALLNLYETIARPGTDHPRVVMFMLANALSITNPFFLYWDLKMPEKQDKNGKWIWKHPTRPILVEDVRNEKFIDTKRNTEFGRLIEGTTYSNYSIDNKFLLDNDTFVEKKSPKARFYFTFVYKDNKFGVWADFTAGMLYVSKQIDPSYPLIYSITMKDHKPNMMFLKNKNKSNHFKVFLEAYQMGTLRFESINIKNICYEVIKLALSC
;
A
#
# COMPACT_ATOMS: atom_id res chain seq x y z
N MET A 1 -5.48 4.54 -33.41
CA MET A 1 -6.73 4.12 -32.74
C MET A 1 -7.06 5.14 -31.66
N ASN A 2 -8.21 5.81 -31.73
CA ASN A 2 -8.67 6.70 -30.65
C ASN A 2 -9.09 5.81 -29.47
N ILE A 3 -8.21 5.68 -28.48
CA ILE A 3 -8.53 4.98 -27.24
C ILE A 3 -9.53 5.86 -26.47
N ASP A 4 -10.73 5.35 -26.20
CA ASP A 4 -11.74 6.05 -25.41
C ASP A 4 -11.19 6.38 -24.02
N LYS A 5 -10.98 7.67 -23.72
CA LYS A 5 -10.47 8.15 -22.44
C LYS A 5 -11.37 7.76 -21.26
N SER A 6 -12.64 7.41 -21.50
CA SER A 6 -13.56 6.91 -20.46
C SER A 6 -13.14 5.55 -19.86
N MET A 7 -12.23 4.83 -20.54
CA MET A 7 -11.69 3.55 -20.08
C MET A 7 -10.62 3.69 -18.97
N PHE A 8 -10.12 4.90 -18.73
CA PHE A 8 -9.07 5.13 -17.73
C PHE A 8 -9.62 5.81 -16.48
N TRP A 9 -8.94 5.58 -15.35
CA TRP A 9 -9.27 6.22 -14.10
C TRP A 9 -9.06 7.74 -14.18
N ASN A 10 -9.99 8.49 -13.59
CA ASN A 10 -9.95 9.95 -13.55
C ASN A 10 -9.95 10.45 -12.11
N LEU A 11 -8.83 11.06 -11.72
CA LEU A 11 -8.57 11.60 -10.39
C LEU A 11 -9.58 12.68 -9.97
N ARG A 12 -10.00 13.55 -10.91
CA ARG A 12 -10.92 14.67 -10.64
C ARG A 12 -12.25 14.19 -10.06
N ARG A 13 -12.70 13.00 -10.44
CA ARG A 13 -13.92 12.41 -9.89
C ARG A 13 -13.75 12.02 -8.42
N THR A 14 -12.62 11.43 -8.05
CA THR A 14 -12.31 11.08 -6.66
C THR A 14 -12.25 12.32 -5.77
N LEU A 15 -11.67 13.42 -6.30
CA LEU A 15 -11.59 14.71 -5.58
C LEU A 15 -12.96 15.29 -5.18
N THR A 16 -14.03 14.98 -5.90
CA THR A 16 -15.39 15.45 -5.55
C THR A 16 -15.87 14.97 -4.17
N HIS A 17 -15.24 13.92 -3.63
CA HIS A 17 -15.54 13.43 -2.29
C HIS A 17 -14.85 14.22 -1.17
N ASN A 18 -13.97 15.17 -1.50
CA ASN A 18 -13.28 16.07 -0.57
C ASN A 18 -12.54 15.34 0.57
N MET A 19 -11.87 14.23 0.26
CA MET A 19 -11.10 13.43 1.23
C MET A 19 -9.64 13.88 1.27
N LEU A 20 -8.98 13.74 2.41
CA LEU A 20 -7.59 14.15 2.61
C LEU A 20 -6.63 13.10 2.05
N ILE A 21 -6.88 11.83 2.37
CA ILE A 21 -6.12 10.69 1.88
C ILE A 21 -7.02 9.83 1.00
N ASN A 22 -6.58 9.58 -0.22
CA ASN A 22 -7.31 8.84 -1.23
C ASN A 22 -6.48 7.62 -1.63
N VAL A 23 -6.91 6.44 -1.19
CA VAL A 23 -6.26 5.16 -1.49
C VAL A 23 -6.90 4.57 -2.73
N ILE A 24 -6.17 4.54 -3.83
CA ILE A 24 -6.64 4.10 -5.14
C ILE A 24 -5.96 2.77 -5.47
N VAL A 25 -6.72 1.70 -5.37
CA VAL A 25 -6.29 0.35 -5.75
C VAL A 25 -7.03 -0.08 -7.01
N GLY A 26 -6.50 -1.03 -7.77
CA GLY A 26 -7.21 -1.55 -8.94
C GLY A 26 -6.27 -2.12 -9.99
N ASN A 27 -6.81 -2.44 -11.15
CA ASN A 27 -6.11 -3.18 -12.20
C ASN A 27 -4.84 -2.49 -12.72
N ARG A 28 -3.82 -3.30 -13.05
CA ARG A 28 -2.59 -2.80 -13.69
C ARG A 28 -2.91 -2.33 -15.11
N GLY A 29 -2.50 -1.12 -15.42
CA GLY A 29 -2.78 -0.45 -16.69
C GLY A 29 -4.06 0.39 -16.70
N GLY A 30 -4.83 0.44 -15.61
CA GLY A 30 -6.06 1.25 -15.51
C GLY A 30 -5.87 2.78 -15.49
N GLY A 31 -4.68 3.27 -15.82
CA GLY A 31 -4.39 4.71 -15.93
C GLY A 31 -4.24 5.47 -14.62
N LYS A 32 -4.07 4.80 -13.48
CA LYS A 32 -4.01 5.45 -12.15
C LYS A 32 -2.84 6.45 -12.03
N SER A 33 -1.61 5.98 -12.23
CA SER A 33 -0.41 6.83 -12.17
C SER A 33 -0.45 7.90 -13.27
N TYR A 34 -0.94 7.54 -14.46
CA TYR A 34 -1.10 8.47 -15.58
C TYR A 34 -2.07 9.62 -15.26
N GLY A 35 -3.28 9.33 -14.77
CA GLY A 35 -4.28 10.34 -14.42
C GLY A 35 -3.84 11.23 -13.25
N ALA A 36 -3.03 10.70 -12.34
CA ALA A 36 -2.44 11.50 -11.27
C ALA A 36 -1.38 12.48 -11.79
N LYS A 37 -0.53 12.05 -12.74
CA LYS A 37 0.43 12.91 -13.43
C LYS A 37 -0.26 13.99 -14.26
N GLU A 38 -1.28 13.62 -15.04
CA GLU A 38 -2.07 14.54 -15.85
C GLU A 38 -2.63 15.67 -14.98
N TYR A 39 -3.25 15.32 -13.85
CA TYR A 39 -3.81 16.30 -12.93
C TYR A 39 -2.73 17.21 -12.29
N ALA A 40 -1.59 16.64 -11.91
CA ALA A 40 -0.49 17.41 -11.33
C ALA A 40 0.08 18.45 -12.32
N ILE A 41 0.33 18.02 -13.56
CA ILE A 41 0.83 18.88 -14.64
C ILE A 41 -0.18 19.99 -14.97
N ASP A 42 -1.46 19.61 -15.13
CA ASP A 42 -2.55 20.55 -15.37
C ASP A 42 -2.63 21.65 -14.30
N ASN A 43 -2.52 21.27 -13.02
CA ASN A 43 -2.61 22.21 -11.91
C ASN A 43 -1.40 23.15 -11.85
N PHE A 44 -0.20 22.65 -12.14
CA PHE A 44 0.98 23.49 -12.23
C PHE A 44 0.85 24.50 -13.36
N ILE A 45 0.51 24.05 -14.57
CA ILE A 45 0.37 24.92 -15.74
C ILE A 45 -0.71 25.99 -15.53
N LYS A 46 -1.86 25.62 -14.95
CA LYS A 46 -3.02 26.52 -14.83
C LYS A 46 -2.95 27.43 -13.60
N ARG A 47 -2.27 27.02 -12.53
CA ARG A 47 -2.37 27.66 -11.22
C ARG A 47 -1.04 27.83 -10.48
N GLY A 48 0.06 27.31 -11.03
CA GLY A 48 1.35 27.28 -10.34
C GLY A 48 1.37 26.39 -9.08
N GLU A 49 0.37 25.51 -8.92
CA GLU A 49 0.32 24.56 -7.82
C GLU A 49 1.35 23.43 -8.05
N GLN A 50 2.18 23.17 -7.06
CA GLN A 50 3.23 22.15 -7.13
C GLN A 50 2.74 20.80 -6.60
N PHE A 51 3.45 19.73 -6.96
CA PHE A 51 3.17 18.38 -6.48
C PHE A 51 4.38 17.73 -5.81
N GLY A 52 4.11 16.74 -4.95
CA GLY A 52 5.13 15.82 -4.45
C GLY A 52 4.90 14.41 -4.97
N TYR A 53 5.95 13.77 -5.48
CA TYR A 53 5.94 12.37 -5.89
C TYR A 53 6.72 11.53 -4.87
N ILE A 54 6.05 10.58 -4.24
CA ILE A 54 6.58 9.76 -3.16
C ILE A 54 6.82 8.35 -3.68
N ARG A 55 8.00 7.81 -3.37
CA ARG A 55 8.34 6.39 -3.53
C ARG A 55 9.01 5.87 -2.26
N ARG A 56 9.01 4.56 -2.08
CA ARG A 56 9.53 3.94 -0.85
C ARG A 56 11.06 4.03 -0.76
N TYR A 57 11.77 3.51 -1.76
CA TYR A 57 13.24 3.44 -1.78
C TYR A 57 13.86 4.35 -2.84
N LYS A 58 15.16 4.62 -2.68
CA LYS A 58 15.92 5.49 -3.60
C LYS A 58 16.07 4.87 -4.99
N ASP A 59 16.24 3.54 -5.05
CA ASP A 59 16.40 2.85 -6.32
C ASP A 59 15.11 2.87 -7.15
N ASP A 60 13.94 2.80 -6.49
CA ASP A 60 12.63 2.97 -7.13
C ASP A 60 12.52 4.33 -7.85
N ILE A 61 13.16 5.37 -7.32
CA ILE A 61 13.08 6.75 -7.83
C ILE A 61 14.00 6.96 -9.03
N LYS A 62 15.19 6.37 -9.06
CA LYS A 62 16.13 6.59 -10.16
C LYS A 62 15.53 6.17 -11.50
N GLU A 63 14.84 5.03 -11.54
CA GLU A 63 14.21 4.53 -12.76
C GLU A 63 12.87 5.25 -13.04
N SER A 64 12.02 5.43 -12.02
CA SER A 64 10.69 6.01 -12.21
C SER A 64 10.71 7.51 -12.51
N SER A 65 11.69 8.26 -11.99
CA SER A 65 11.77 9.71 -12.20
C SER A 65 12.19 10.06 -13.63
N ILE A 66 13.13 9.33 -14.22
CA ILE A 66 13.53 9.50 -15.64
C ILE A 66 12.33 9.26 -16.57
N GLN A 67 11.46 8.33 -16.19
CA GLN A 67 10.28 7.98 -16.97
C GLN A 67 9.04 8.78 -16.56
N PHE A 68 9.13 9.68 -15.58
CA PHE A 68 7.96 10.34 -15.00
C PHE A 68 7.19 11.17 -16.02
N PHE A 69 7.88 11.95 -16.86
CA PHE A 69 7.26 12.77 -17.91
C PHE A 69 7.17 12.07 -19.27
N LYS A 70 8.07 11.14 -19.56
CA LYS A 70 8.14 10.48 -20.89
C LYS A 70 6.85 9.79 -21.32
N ASP A 71 6.06 9.29 -20.38
CA ASP A 71 4.79 8.64 -20.70
C ASP A 71 3.66 9.62 -21.01
N ILE A 72 3.78 10.90 -20.65
CA ILE A 72 2.69 11.88 -20.74
C ILE A 72 3.04 13.18 -21.51
N GLU A 73 4.33 13.48 -21.72
CA GLU A 73 4.81 14.71 -22.38
C GLU A 73 4.19 14.95 -23.76
N HIS A 74 3.87 13.89 -24.50
CA HIS A 74 3.22 13.96 -25.80
C HIS A 74 1.84 14.64 -25.79
N GLN A 75 1.19 14.75 -24.62
CA GLN A 75 -0.08 15.49 -24.46
C GLN A 75 0.12 16.99 -24.29
N TYR A 76 1.36 17.45 -24.07
CA TYR A 76 1.71 18.83 -23.78
C TYR A 76 2.78 19.32 -24.77
N PRO A 77 2.48 19.38 -26.08
CA PRO A 77 3.48 19.65 -27.12
C PRO A 77 4.12 21.04 -27.02
N ASP A 78 3.45 22.00 -26.39
CA ASP A 78 3.94 23.38 -26.23
C ASP A 78 4.84 23.56 -24.99
N TYR A 79 4.93 22.52 -24.16
CA TYR A 79 5.71 22.54 -22.92
C TYR A 79 6.96 21.67 -23.07
N GLU A 80 7.97 22.00 -22.30
CA GLU A 80 9.12 21.12 -22.09
C GLU A 80 9.24 20.72 -20.62
N PHE A 81 9.83 19.54 -20.42
CA PHE A 81 9.87 18.85 -19.14
C PHE A 81 11.31 18.50 -18.80
N LYS A 82 11.71 18.68 -17.55
CA LYS A 82 13.03 18.30 -17.07
C LYS A 82 12.95 17.66 -15.69
N VAL A 83 13.78 16.65 -15.46
CA VAL A 83 13.98 16.04 -14.15
C VAL A 83 15.44 16.23 -13.76
N ASP A 84 15.69 16.91 -12.64
CA ASP A 84 17.04 17.20 -12.16
C ASP A 84 17.15 16.87 -10.67
N GLY A 85 17.88 15.82 -10.34
CA GLY A 85 17.95 15.29 -8.99
C GLY A 85 16.56 15.00 -8.42
N LYS A 86 16.12 15.83 -7.45
CA LYS A 86 14.82 15.69 -6.77
C LYS A 86 13.73 16.58 -7.34
N TYR A 87 14.02 17.43 -8.32
CA TYR A 87 13.10 18.43 -8.82
C TYR A 87 12.49 17.99 -10.15
N PHE A 88 11.20 18.27 -10.31
CA PHE A 88 10.48 18.17 -11.57
C PHE A 88 10.25 19.58 -12.08
N TYR A 89 10.62 19.84 -13.33
CA TYR A 89 10.46 21.13 -13.98
C TYR A 89 9.51 21.02 -15.16
N ILE A 90 8.69 22.07 -15.33
CA ILE A 90 7.77 22.24 -16.45
C ILE A 90 7.81 23.71 -16.84
N ARG A 91 7.97 24.01 -18.13
CA ARG A 91 7.82 25.37 -18.64
C ARG A 91 7.27 25.37 -20.05
N LEU A 92 6.73 26.50 -20.48
CA LEU A 92 6.41 26.71 -21.89
C LEU A 92 7.72 26.71 -22.69
N LYS A 93 7.71 26.11 -23.88
CA LYS A 93 8.90 26.11 -24.74
C LYS A 93 9.37 27.56 -24.97
N PRO A 94 10.62 27.88 -24.63
CA PRO A 94 11.13 29.24 -24.75
C PRO A 94 11.30 29.61 -26.22
N ALA A 95 11.28 30.91 -26.50
CA ALA A 95 11.61 31.42 -27.83
C ALA A 95 13.12 31.29 -28.14
N ASP A 96 13.96 31.30 -27.10
CA ASP A 96 15.40 31.07 -27.16
C ASP A 96 15.74 29.74 -26.47
N GLU A 97 16.31 28.79 -27.21
CA GLU A 97 16.73 27.48 -26.70
C GLU A 97 17.80 27.57 -25.60
N ASN A 98 18.48 28.72 -25.46
CA ASN A 98 19.48 28.95 -24.41
C ASN A 98 18.88 29.43 -23.07
N GLU A 99 17.57 29.68 -23.02
CA GLU A 99 16.91 30.12 -21.80
C GLU A 99 17.08 29.06 -20.69
N LYS A 100 17.60 29.48 -19.53
CA LYS A 100 17.91 28.57 -18.43
C LYS A 100 16.68 28.28 -17.59
N TRP A 101 16.60 27.04 -17.09
CA TRP A 101 15.62 26.64 -16.08
C TRP A 101 15.80 27.46 -14.80
N THR A 102 14.68 27.89 -14.23
CA THR A 102 14.63 28.71 -13.01
C THR A 102 13.86 28.00 -11.90
N ASP A 103 13.87 28.57 -10.69
CA ASP A 103 13.10 28.06 -9.57
C ASP A 103 11.57 28.21 -9.78
N GLU A 104 11.16 29.12 -10.66
CA GLU A 104 9.74 29.31 -11.03
C GLU A 104 9.20 28.14 -11.86
N ASP A 105 10.07 27.48 -12.62
CA ASP A 105 9.74 26.32 -13.44
C ASP A 105 9.60 25.03 -12.61
N ILE A 106 9.91 25.06 -11.30
CA ILE A 106 9.77 23.89 -10.43
C ILE A 106 8.29 23.55 -10.26
N ALA A 107 7.87 22.46 -10.88
CA ALA A 107 6.53 21.92 -10.78
C ALA A 107 6.34 20.93 -9.65
N GLY A 108 7.41 20.29 -9.19
CA GLY A 108 7.27 19.32 -8.11
C GLY A 108 8.58 18.77 -7.56
N TYR A 109 8.42 17.92 -6.54
CA TYR A 109 9.53 17.36 -5.78
C TYR A 109 9.41 15.86 -5.58
N GLN A 110 10.54 15.17 -5.61
CA GLN A 110 10.66 13.76 -5.27
C GLN A 110 10.90 13.58 -3.78
N PHE A 111 10.14 12.68 -3.19
CA PHE A 111 10.27 12.29 -1.80
C PHE A 111 10.53 10.79 -1.70
N ILE A 112 11.58 10.45 -0.95
CA ILE A 112 11.95 9.07 -0.66
C ILE A 112 11.51 8.80 0.77
N LEU A 113 10.59 7.87 0.97
CA LEU A 113 10.03 7.62 2.29
C LEU A 113 11.09 7.09 3.27
N SER A 114 12.00 6.24 2.79
CA SER A 114 13.08 5.66 3.59
C SER A 114 14.10 6.67 4.14
N THR A 115 14.21 7.86 3.52
CA THR A 115 15.14 8.92 3.94
C THR A 115 14.44 10.22 4.34
N ALA A 116 13.11 10.19 4.46
CA ALA A 116 12.26 11.36 4.71
C ALA A 116 12.63 12.11 6.01
N ASN A 117 13.13 11.41 7.03
CA ASN A 117 13.52 12.01 8.31
C ASN A 117 14.61 13.08 8.20
N ASN A 118 15.39 13.10 7.11
CA ASN A 118 16.49 14.04 6.91
C ASN A 118 16.08 15.37 6.22
N LYS A 119 14.79 15.57 5.89
CA LYS A 119 14.32 16.67 5.01
C LYS A 119 13.67 17.87 5.73
N LYS A 120 13.87 18.05 7.04
CA LYS A 120 13.17 19.06 7.85
C LYS A 120 13.49 20.53 7.51
N SER A 121 14.56 20.82 6.76
CA SER A 121 15.05 22.20 6.58
C SER A 121 14.51 22.95 5.34
N ILE A 122 13.60 22.36 4.56
CA ILE A 122 13.07 22.97 3.32
C ILE A 122 11.56 23.21 3.46
N SER A 123 11.11 24.40 3.06
CA SER A 123 9.68 24.75 2.98
C SER A 123 9.11 24.42 1.60
N TYR A 124 7.86 23.97 1.54
CA TYR A 124 7.20 23.56 0.29
C TYR A 124 5.83 24.27 0.07
N PRO A 125 5.80 25.62 0.12
CA PRO A 125 4.57 26.39 0.30
C PRO A 125 3.52 26.24 -0.81
N LYS A 126 3.93 25.83 -2.03
CA LYS A 126 3.03 25.68 -3.18
C LYS A 126 2.58 24.24 -3.43
N ILE A 127 3.01 23.26 -2.61
CA ILE A 127 2.56 21.87 -2.79
C ILE A 127 1.10 21.75 -2.35
N THR A 128 0.22 21.31 -3.26
CA THR A 128 -1.21 21.03 -2.97
C THR A 128 -1.58 19.56 -3.16
N LEU A 129 -0.71 18.79 -3.80
CA LEU A 129 -0.94 17.39 -4.16
C LEU A 129 0.26 16.51 -3.80
N LEU A 130 0.02 15.38 -3.16
CA LEU A 130 1.00 14.32 -2.97
C LEU A 130 0.54 13.05 -3.66
N ILE A 131 1.44 12.43 -4.41
CA ILE A 131 1.21 11.18 -5.13
C ILE A 131 2.19 10.14 -4.59
N TYR A 132 1.69 9.21 -3.79
CA TYR A 132 2.44 8.03 -3.38
C TYR A 132 2.13 6.87 -4.32
N ASP A 133 2.97 6.72 -5.33
CA ASP A 133 2.81 5.71 -6.37
C ASP A 133 3.42 4.38 -5.95
N GLU A 134 2.79 3.28 -6.38
CA GLU A 134 3.17 1.91 -6.04
C GLU A 134 3.38 1.67 -4.52
N PHE A 135 2.46 2.18 -3.70
CA PHE A 135 2.59 2.05 -2.23
C PHE A 135 2.38 0.61 -1.74
N LEU A 136 1.80 -0.31 -2.53
CA LEU A 136 1.76 -1.74 -2.19
C LEU A 136 2.93 -2.48 -2.81
N LEU A 137 3.49 -3.44 -2.07
CA LEU A 137 4.53 -4.32 -2.57
C LEU A 137 3.96 -5.40 -3.48
N ASP A 138 4.68 -5.71 -4.54
CA ASP A 138 4.47 -6.95 -5.29
C ASP A 138 5.09 -8.12 -4.49
N LYS A 139 4.31 -9.17 -4.25
CA LYS A 139 4.74 -10.36 -3.47
C LYS A 139 5.92 -11.10 -4.12
N SER A 140 6.22 -10.83 -5.39
CA SER A 140 7.33 -11.44 -6.13
C SER A 140 8.70 -10.81 -5.87
N GLY A 141 8.77 -9.65 -5.21
CA GLY A 141 10.02 -8.91 -4.98
C GLY A 141 10.66 -9.15 -3.61
N ASN A 142 11.99 -8.97 -3.53
CA ASN A 142 12.74 -8.91 -2.26
C ASN A 142 12.48 -7.61 -1.46
N GLN A 143 11.63 -6.72 -1.97
CA GLN A 143 11.27 -5.47 -1.31
C GLN A 143 10.39 -5.72 -0.09
N ARG A 144 10.57 -4.91 0.96
CA ARG A 144 9.82 -5.00 2.22
C ARG A 144 9.22 -3.65 2.55
N TYR A 145 8.22 -3.64 3.44
CA TYR A 145 7.73 -2.40 4.01
C TYR A 145 8.79 -1.85 4.96
N LEU A 146 8.84 -0.52 5.08
CA LEU A 146 9.62 0.14 6.11
C LEU A 146 9.04 -0.18 7.49
N ASN A 147 9.89 -0.19 8.51
CA ASN A 147 9.41 -0.29 9.89
C ASN A 147 8.51 0.91 10.19
N ASN A 148 7.28 0.64 10.63
CA ASN A 148 6.25 1.66 10.90
C ASN A 148 6.03 2.63 9.71
N GLU A 149 6.01 2.11 8.48
CA GLU A 149 5.82 2.90 7.26
C GLU A 149 4.64 3.91 7.29
N PRO A 150 3.47 3.59 7.88
CA PRO A 150 2.40 4.58 8.03
C PRO A 150 2.81 5.81 8.85
N ILE A 151 3.59 5.62 9.92
CA ILE A 151 4.10 6.73 10.74
C ILE A 151 5.14 7.54 9.95
N ALA A 152 6.03 6.87 9.22
CA ALA A 152 7.00 7.55 8.36
C ALA A 152 6.30 8.43 7.31
N LEU A 153 5.19 7.94 6.73
CA LEU A 153 4.39 8.69 5.76
C LEU A 153 3.70 9.89 6.39
N LEU A 154 3.13 9.73 7.59
CA LEU A 154 2.50 10.83 8.33
C LEU A 154 3.52 11.91 8.72
N ASN A 155 4.71 11.53 9.16
CA ASN A 155 5.79 12.48 9.48
C ASN A 155 6.24 13.27 8.23
N LEU A 156 6.35 12.59 7.09
CA LEU A 156 6.65 13.24 5.81
C LEU A 156 5.53 14.21 5.42
N TYR A 157 4.27 13.77 5.54
CA TYR A 157 3.10 14.61 5.27
C TYR A 157 3.11 15.87 6.14
N GLU A 158 3.33 15.73 7.45
CA GLU A 158 3.37 16.85 8.39
C GLU A 158 4.48 17.85 8.04
N THR A 159 5.66 17.36 7.62
CA THR A 159 6.79 18.20 7.19
C THR A 159 6.44 19.05 5.96
N ILE A 160 5.68 18.48 5.02
CA ILE A 160 5.32 19.13 3.75
C ILE A 160 4.08 20.03 3.93
N ALA A 161 2.98 19.44 4.41
CA ALA A 161 1.66 20.05 4.43
C ALA A 161 1.41 20.98 5.62
N ARG A 162 2.23 20.88 6.67
CA ARG A 162 2.20 21.72 7.89
C ARG A 162 0.77 22.04 8.35
N PRO A 163 -0.04 21.02 8.64
CA PRO A 163 -1.45 21.21 8.97
C PRO A 163 -1.60 22.13 10.18
N GLY A 164 -2.56 23.06 10.13
CA GLY A 164 -2.79 24.03 11.20
C GLY A 164 -2.01 25.34 11.05
N THR A 165 -1.19 25.50 10.01
CA THR A 165 -0.64 26.82 9.60
C THR A 165 -1.44 27.41 8.44
N ASP A 166 -0.97 28.54 7.90
CA ASP A 166 -1.42 29.17 6.66
C ASP A 166 -1.11 28.35 5.38
N HIS A 167 -0.51 27.16 5.51
CA HIS A 167 -0.17 26.31 4.38
C HIS A 167 -1.44 25.78 3.68
N PRO A 168 -1.48 25.75 2.33
CA PRO A 168 -2.62 25.21 1.61
C PRO A 168 -2.88 23.74 1.99
N ARG A 169 -4.16 23.34 1.90
CA ARG A 169 -4.57 21.96 2.11
C ARG A 169 -3.91 21.06 1.07
N VAL A 170 -3.13 20.09 1.54
CA VAL A 170 -2.43 19.12 0.69
C VAL A 170 -3.22 17.82 0.62
N VAL A 171 -3.69 17.44 -0.56
CA VAL A 171 -4.42 16.17 -0.75
C VAL A 171 -3.44 15.07 -1.16
N MET A 172 -3.55 13.89 -0.54
CA MET A 172 -2.69 12.75 -0.85
C MET A 172 -3.46 11.67 -1.62
N PHE A 173 -2.83 11.16 -2.68
CA PHE A 173 -3.26 9.99 -3.44
C PHE A 173 -2.23 8.87 -3.26
N MET A 174 -2.67 7.73 -2.73
CA MET A 174 -1.88 6.52 -2.60
C MET A 174 -2.32 5.54 -3.68
N LEU A 175 -1.48 5.31 -4.68
CA LEU A 175 -1.81 4.53 -5.87
C LEU A 175 -1.15 3.16 -5.81
N ALA A 176 -1.91 2.10 -6.05
CA ALA A 176 -1.34 0.76 -6.15
C ALA A 176 -2.12 -0.14 -7.10
N ASN A 177 -1.42 -1.11 -7.67
CA ASN A 177 -2.09 -2.23 -8.33
C ASN A 177 -2.67 -3.17 -7.26
N ALA A 178 -3.84 -3.74 -7.55
CA ALA A 178 -4.57 -4.61 -6.62
C ALA A 178 -3.76 -5.90 -6.35
N LEU A 179 -3.11 -5.95 -5.19
CA LEU A 179 -2.14 -6.99 -4.84
C LEU A 179 -2.42 -7.66 -3.48
N SER A 180 -2.89 -6.89 -2.49
CA SER A 180 -3.24 -7.38 -1.14
C SER A 180 -3.92 -6.30 -0.29
N ILE A 181 -5.07 -6.59 0.32
CA ILE A 181 -5.68 -5.73 1.34
C ILE A 181 -4.90 -5.75 2.65
N THR A 182 -4.11 -6.81 2.88
CA THR A 182 -3.29 -6.90 4.08
C THR A 182 -1.96 -6.21 3.85
N ASN A 183 -1.93 -4.94 4.20
CA ASN A 183 -0.76 -4.09 4.15
C ASN A 183 -0.75 -3.15 5.38
N PRO A 184 0.41 -2.58 5.74
CA PRO A 184 0.53 -1.76 6.94
C PRO A 184 -0.44 -0.57 7.00
N PHE A 185 -0.81 0.03 5.85
CA PHE A 185 -1.70 1.19 5.82
C PHE A 185 -3.15 0.82 6.10
N PHE A 186 -3.65 -0.24 5.47
CA PHE A 186 -5.00 -0.75 5.74
C PHE A 186 -5.15 -1.16 7.19
N LEU A 187 -4.13 -1.79 7.77
CA LEU A 187 -4.13 -2.18 9.18
C LEU A 187 -4.05 -0.98 10.12
N TYR A 188 -3.20 0.00 9.81
CA TYR A 188 -2.98 1.16 10.67
C TYR A 188 -4.19 2.09 10.74
N TRP A 189 -4.88 2.32 9.61
CA TRP A 189 -6.06 3.17 9.55
C TRP A 189 -7.39 2.42 9.60
N ASP A 190 -7.38 1.11 9.80
CA ASP A 190 -8.57 0.24 9.78
C ASP A 190 -9.41 0.43 8.51
N LEU A 191 -8.73 0.38 7.36
CA LEU A 191 -9.36 0.57 6.05
C LEU A 191 -10.03 -0.72 5.57
N LYS A 192 -11.15 -0.55 4.86
CA LYS A 192 -11.86 -1.65 4.21
C LYS A 192 -11.96 -1.42 2.72
N MET A 193 -12.05 -2.53 1.99
CA MET A 193 -12.40 -2.49 0.59
C MET A 193 -13.88 -2.17 0.40
N PRO A 194 -14.26 -1.49 -0.68
CA PRO A 194 -15.65 -1.31 -1.06
C PRO A 194 -16.33 -2.65 -1.35
N GLU A 195 -17.38 -2.97 -0.58
CA GLU A 195 -18.19 -4.18 -0.76
C GLU A 195 -19.29 -4.00 -1.81
N LYS A 196 -19.66 -2.75 -2.10
CA LYS A 196 -20.70 -2.41 -3.07
C LYS A 196 -20.36 -1.12 -3.81
N GLN A 197 -21.01 -0.95 -4.95
CA GLN A 197 -20.96 0.30 -5.71
C GLN A 197 -21.74 1.41 -5.00
N ASP A 198 -21.27 2.65 -5.16
CA ASP A 198 -22.00 3.86 -4.81
C ASP A 198 -23.10 4.15 -5.84
N LYS A 199 -23.85 5.23 -5.61
CA LYS A 199 -24.94 5.68 -6.49
C LYS A 199 -24.51 6.01 -7.92
N ASN A 200 -23.20 6.16 -8.17
CA ASN A 200 -22.63 6.46 -9.48
C ASN A 200 -21.95 5.22 -10.10
N GLY A 201 -22.18 4.02 -9.55
CA GLY A 201 -21.60 2.76 -10.04
C GLY A 201 -20.14 2.56 -9.64
N LYS A 202 -19.61 3.32 -8.67
CA LYS A 202 -18.19 3.24 -8.28
C LYS A 202 -17.98 2.42 -7.02
N TRP A 203 -16.93 1.61 -7.01
CA TRP A 203 -16.49 0.89 -5.83
C TRP A 203 -15.72 1.83 -4.90
N ILE A 204 -16.46 2.51 -4.02
CA ILE A 204 -15.90 3.49 -3.08
C ILE A 204 -16.32 3.15 -1.65
N TRP A 205 -15.33 3.11 -0.77
CA TRP A 205 -15.52 3.05 0.66
C TRP A 205 -14.95 4.32 1.31
N LYS A 206 -15.68 4.88 2.28
CA LYS A 206 -15.24 6.05 3.05
C LYS A 206 -15.10 5.65 4.51
N HIS A 207 -14.00 6.05 5.14
CA HIS A 207 -13.80 5.79 6.54
C HIS A 207 -14.86 6.57 7.36
N PRO A 208 -15.50 5.96 8.38
CA PRO A 208 -16.64 6.58 9.07
C PRO A 208 -16.28 7.86 9.85
N THR A 209 -15.06 7.93 10.40
CA THR A 209 -14.64 9.03 11.29
C THR A 209 -13.40 9.80 10.81
N ARG A 210 -12.81 9.43 9.67
CA ARG A 210 -11.55 10.00 9.18
C ARG A 210 -11.72 10.43 7.72
N PRO A 211 -11.06 11.50 7.25
CA PRO A 211 -11.16 11.98 5.88
C PRO A 211 -10.34 11.10 4.91
N ILE A 212 -10.62 9.80 4.88
CA ILE A 212 -9.93 8.79 4.09
C ILE A 212 -10.95 8.07 3.21
N LEU A 213 -10.60 7.87 1.94
CA LEU A 213 -11.38 7.10 0.98
C LEU A 213 -10.53 5.99 0.37
N VAL A 214 -11.16 4.84 0.12
CA VAL A 214 -10.61 3.74 -0.66
C VAL A 214 -11.47 3.60 -1.92
N GLU A 215 -10.87 3.74 -3.10
CA GLU A 215 -11.50 3.47 -4.40
C GLU A 215 -10.86 2.22 -5.01
N ASP A 216 -11.70 1.25 -5.37
CA ASP A 216 -11.30 0.09 -6.16
C ASP A 216 -11.64 0.32 -7.63
N VAL A 217 -10.62 0.65 -8.40
CA VAL A 217 -10.73 0.92 -9.84
C VAL A 217 -10.89 -0.40 -10.58
N ARG A 218 -12.15 -0.73 -10.86
CA ARG A 218 -12.58 -1.81 -11.73
C ARG A 218 -13.18 -1.20 -12.99
N ASN A 219 -12.41 -1.16 -14.07
CA ASN A 219 -12.97 -0.77 -15.37
C ASN A 219 -13.20 -2.03 -16.20
N GLU A 220 -14.47 -2.47 -16.25
CA GLU A 220 -14.88 -3.69 -16.97
C GLU A 220 -14.54 -3.59 -18.46
N LYS A 221 -14.78 -2.44 -19.11
CA LYS A 221 -14.40 -2.23 -20.52
C LYS A 221 -12.90 -2.40 -20.75
N PHE A 222 -12.07 -1.92 -19.83
CA PHE A 222 -10.63 -2.11 -19.89
C PHE A 222 -10.24 -3.57 -19.66
N ILE A 223 -10.88 -4.26 -18.72
CA ILE A 223 -10.67 -5.70 -18.47
C ILE A 223 -11.00 -6.51 -19.72
N ASP A 224 -12.14 -6.25 -20.36
CA ASP A 224 -12.57 -6.95 -21.57
C ASP A 224 -11.67 -6.62 -22.77
N THR A 225 -11.27 -5.35 -22.91
CA THR A 225 -10.28 -4.96 -23.93
C THR A 225 -8.98 -5.72 -23.74
N LYS A 226 -8.51 -5.86 -22.50
CA LYS A 226 -7.27 -6.58 -22.16
C LYS A 226 -7.38 -8.07 -22.42
N ARG A 227 -8.52 -8.71 -22.09
CA ARG A 227 -8.81 -10.12 -22.44
C ARG A 227 -8.72 -10.35 -23.95
N ASN A 228 -9.22 -9.41 -24.74
CA ASN A 228 -9.25 -9.52 -26.20
C ASN A 228 -7.92 -9.22 -26.90
N THR A 229 -6.86 -8.84 -26.17
CA THR A 229 -5.51 -8.72 -26.74
C THR A 229 -4.89 -10.08 -27.04
N GLU A 230 -3.91 -10.13 -27.94
CA GLU A 230 -3.14 -11.35 -28.21
C GLU A 230 -2.51 -11.92 -26.93
N PHE A 231 -1.90 -11.04 -26.13
CA PHE A 231 -1.36 -11.42 -24.82
C PHE A 231 -2.45 -11.90 -23.86
N GLY A 232 -3.61 -11.23 -23.82
CA GLY A 232 -4.74 -11.60 -22.98
C GLY A 232 -5.29 -12.99 -23.29
N ARG A 233 -5.44 -13.31 -24.58
CA ARG A 233 -5.82 -14.65 -25.05
C ARG A 233 -4.76 -15.70 -24.71
N LEU A 234 -3.48 -15.36 -24.83
CA LEU A 234 -2.37 -16.28 -24.50
C LEU A 234 -2.38 -16.71 -23.03
N ILE A 235 -2.67 -15.78 -22.11
CA ILE A 235 -2.63 -16.06 -20.67
C ILE A 235 -3.98 -16.51 -20.10
N GLU A 236 -5.03 -16.61 -20.91
CA GLU A 236 -6.37 -17.00 -20.47
C GLU A 236 -6.36 -18.33 -19.72
N GLY A 237 -7.16 -18.43 -18.64
CA GLY A 237 -7.20 -19.62 -17.78
C GLY A 237 -6.00 -19.81 -16.83
N THR A 238 -4.95 -18.99 -16.93
CA THR A 238 -3.80 -19.06 -16.01
C THR A 238 -4.05 -18.28 -14.71
N THR A 239 -3.30 -18.64 -13.66
CA THR A 239 -3.23 -17.84 -12.41
C THR A 239 -2.76 -16.41 -12.68
N TYR A 240 -1.95 -16.20 -13.71
CA TYR A 240 -1.48 -14.89 -14.14
C TYR A 240 -2.59 -14.05 -14.80
N SER A 241 -3.50 -14.65 -15.58
CA SER A 241 -4.70 -13.95 -16.08
C SER A 241 -5.64 -13.54 -14.95
N ASN A 242 -5.91 -14.45 -14.00
CA ASN A 242 -6.74 -14.15 -12.83
C ASN A 242 -6.21 -12.96 -12.01
N TYR A 243 -4.89 -12.84 -11.91
CA TYR A 243 -4.22 -11.72 -11.22
C TYR A 243 -4.15 -10.44 -12.08
N SER A 244 -3.68 -10.52 -13.32
CA SER A 244 -3.34 -9.35 -14.13
C SER A 244 -4.52 -8.75 -14.90
N ILE A 245 -5.55 -9.56 -15.18
CA ILE A 245 -6.74 -9.17 -15.95
C ILE A 245 -7.96 -9.09 -15.04
N ASP A 246 -8.23 -10.14 -14.27
CA ASP A 246 -9.49 -10.25 -13.54
C ASP A 246 -9.48 -9.61 -12.13
N ASN A 247 -8.33 -9.11 -11.65
CA ASN A 247 -8.16 -8.60 -10.28
C ASN A 247 -8.64 -9.60 -9.18
N LYS A 248 -8.75 -10.90 -9.49
CA LYS A 248 -9.48 -11.88 -8.66
C LYS A 248 -8.77 -12.28 -7.36
N PHE A 249 -7.53 -11.88 -7.15
CA PHE A 249 -6.82 -12.11 -5.89
C PHE A 249 -7.13 -11.09 -4.77
N LEU A 250 -8.13 -10.21 -4.97
CA LEU A 250 -8.66 -9.33 -3.92
C LEU A 250 -9.73 -9.98 -3.02
N LEU A 251 -10.19 -11.18 -3.35
CA LEU A 251 -10.92 -11.98 -2.37
C LEU A 251 -9.88 -12.83 -1.67
N ASP A 252 -9.63 -12.44 -0.43
CA ASP A 252 -8.92 -13.21 0.56
C ASP A 252 -9.14 -14.68 0.33
N ASN A 253 -8.04 -15.43 0.20
CA ASN A 253 -8.19 -16.84 0.46
C ASN A 253 -8.43 -16.97 1.96
N ASP A 254 -9.72 -16.92 2.36
CA ASP A 254 -10.23 -17.22 3.69
C ASP A 254 -9.89 -18.66 4.11
N THR A 255 -9.25 -19.45 3.25
CA THR A 255 -8.61 -20.69 3.67
C THR A 255 -7.72 -20.40 4.89
N PHE A 256 -8.00 -21.10 5.98
CA PHE A 256 -7.38 -20.93 7.29
C PHE A 256 -7.82 -19.71 8.12
N VAL A 257 -8.78 -18.88 7.67
CA VAL A 257 -9.32 -17.75 8.45
C VAL A 257 -10.64 -18.17 9.09
N GLU A 258 -10.64 -18.30 10.41
CA GLU A 258 -11.78 -18.80 11.16
C GLU A 258 -11.70 -18.31 12.61
N LYS A 259 -12.84 -17.90 13.17
CA LYS A 259 -12.91 -17.56 14.60
C LYS A 259 -12.77 -18.83 15.45
N LYS A 260 -12.15 -18.68 16.62
CA LYS A 260 -11.99 -19.82 17.55
C LYS A 260 -13.32 -20.40 17.98
N SER A 261 -13.38 -21.72 18.03
CA SER A 261 -14.50 -22.47 18.61
C SER A 261 -14.75 -22.06 20.07
N PRO A 262 -16.01 -22.04 20.55
CA PRO A 262 -16.33 -21.83 21.97
C PRO A 262 -15.67 -22.84 22.91
N LYS A 263 -15.29 -24.03 22.40
CA LYS A 263 -14.63 -25.08 23.17
C LYS A 263 -13.10 -24.93 23.21
N ALA A 264 -12.54 -24.00 22.45
CA ALA A 264 -11.10 -23.76 22.40
C ALA A 264 -10.60 -23.21 23.75
N ARG A 265 -9.58 -23.87 24.31
CA ARG A 265 -8.94 -23.48 25.57
C ARG A 265 -7.64 -22.73 25.30
N PHE A 266 -7.28 -21.81 26.19
CA PHE A 266 -6.03 -21.06 26.06
C PHE A 266 -4.83 -22.01 26.11
N TYR A 267 -3.89 -21.83 25.18
CA TYR A 267 -2.73 -22.72 25.04
C TYR A 267 -1.42 -22.01 25.38
N PHE A 268 -1.08 -20.91 24.70
CA PHE A 268 0.06 -20.06 25.06
C PHE A 268 -0.03 -18.66 24.41
N THR A 269 0.82 -17.73 24.86
CA THR A 269 1.02 -16.43 24.19
C THR A 269 2.35 -16.42 23.43
N PHE A 270 2.39 -15.81 22.25
CA PHE A 270 3.65 -15.39 21.64
C PHE A 270 3.69 -13.88 21.37
N VAL A 271 4.89 -13.32 21.41
CA VAL A 271 5.18 -11.90 21.17
C VAL A 271 6.01 -11.75 19.90
N TYR A 272 5.56 -10.87 19.01
CA TYR A 272 6.27 -10.53 17.79
C TYR A 272 6.10 -9.04 17.48
N LYS A 273 7.23 -8.32 17.34
CA LYS A 273 7.27 -6.87 17.07
C LYS A 273 6.37 -6.10 18.05
N ASP A 274 6.61 -6.29 19.36
CA ASP A 274 5.82 -5.73 20.48
C ASP A 274 4.32 -6.08 20.52
N ASN A 275 3.81 -6.93 19.64
CA ASN A 275 2.41 -7.38 19.63
C ASN A 275 2.27 -8.77 20.27
N LYS A 276 1.25 -8.96 21.12
CA LYS A 276 0.92 -10.23 21.78
C LYS A 276 -0.22 -10.94 21.05
N PHE A 277 -0.07 -12.25 20.86
CA PHE A 277 -1.06 -13.10 20.23
C PHE A 277 -1.30 -14.35 21.08
N GLY A 278 -2.57 -14.70 21.27
CA GLY A 278 -2.98 -15.90 21.98
C GLY A 278 -3.19 -17.05 21.02
N VAL A 279 -2.62 -18.21 21.34
CA VAL A 279 -2.90 -19.48 20.69
C VAL A 279 -3.89 -20.25 21.55
N TRP A 280 -4.94 -20.76 20.91
CA TRP A 280 -6.03 -21.47 21.54
C TRP A 280 -6.16 -22.85 20.89
N ALA A 281 -6.40 -23.88 21.69
CA ALA A 281 -6.51 -25.26 21.24
C ALA A 281 -7.92 -25.80 21.45
N ASP A 282 -8.55 -26.29 20.38
CA ASP A 282 -9.74 -27.13 20.47
C ASP A 282 -9.31 -28.58 20.25
N PHE A 283 -9.06 -29.28 21.36
CA PHE A 283 -8.65 -30.69 21.32
C PHE A 283 -9.74 -31.63 20.80
N THR A 284 -11.02 -31.20 20.81
CA THR A 284 -12.11 -32.02 20.28
C THR A 284 -12.15 -31.99 18.76
N ALA A 285 -11.83 -30.84 18.16
CA ALA A 285 -11.76 -30.67 16.72
C ALA A 285 -10.35 -30.94 16.16
N GLY A 286 -9.33 -31.09 17.01
CA GLY A 286 -7.93 -31.20 16.59
C GLY A 286 -7.39 -29.92 15.94
N MET A 287 -7.96 -28.77 16.28
CA MET A 287 -7.68 -27.48 15.63
C MET A 287 -6.98 -26.52 16.59
N LEU A 288 -6.05 -25.73 16.06
CA LEU A 288 -5.47 -24.58 16.74
C LEU A 288 -5.98 -23.28 16.13
N TYR A 289 -6.14 -22.26 16.95
CA TYR A 289 -6.58 -20.93 16.54
C TYR A 289 -5.63 -19.86 17.07
N VAL A 290 -5.34 -18.86 16.26
CA VAL A 290 -4.60 -17.67 16.70
C VAL A 290 -5.53 -16.46 16.76
N SER A 291 -5.52 -15.75 17.88
CA SER A 291 -6.38 -14.60 18.16
C SER A 291 -5.60 -13.46 18.82
N LYS A 292 -6.12 -12.24 18.72
CA LYS A 292 -5.66 -11.11 19.55
C LYS A 292 -6.07 -11.26 21.01
N GLN A 293 -7.04 -12.12 21.33
CA GLN A 293 -7.43 -12.42 22.70
C GLN A 293 -6.33 -13.24 23.39
N ILE A 294 -5.90 -12.76 24.54
CA ILE A 294 -4.90 -13.40 25.40
C ILE A 294 -5.51 -13.67 26.78
N ASP A 295 -4.96 -14.67 27.48
CA ASP A 295 -5.20 -14.85 28.91
C ASP A 295 -3.96 -14.38 29.69
N PRO A 296 -4.02 -13.20 30.35
CA PRO A 296 -2.90 -12.66 31.11
C PRO A 296 -2.52 -13.51 32.33
N SER A 297 -3.42 -14.37 32.82
CA SER A 297 -3.16 -15.23 33.98
C SER A 297 -2.27 -16.42 33.64
N TYR A 298 -2.12 -16.74 32.35
CA TYR A 298 -1.32 -17.87 31.89
C TYR A 298 0.16 -17.47 31.70
N PRO A 299 1.12 -18.10 32.41
CA PRO A 299 2.51 -17.62 32.45
C PRO A 299 3.33 -17.95 31.19
N LEU A 300 2.79 -18.78 30.28
CA LEU A 300 3.55 -19.27 29.14
C LEU A 300 3.55 -18.27 27.98
N ILE A 301 4.63 -17.47 27.92
CA ILE A 301 4.83 -16.42 26.91
C ILE A 301 6.15 -16.64 26.16
N TYR A 302 6.08 -16.80 24.83
CA TYR A 302 7.24 -16.92 23.95
C TYR A 302 7.59 -15.60 23.29
N SER A 303 8.87 -15.26 23.23
CA SER A 303 9.38 -14.16 22.39
C SER A 303 9.98 -14.72 21.11
N ILE A 304 9.47 -14.27 19.95
CA ILE A 304 9.93 -14.75 18.64
C ILE A 304 11.22 -14.05 18.20
N THR A 305 11.43 -12.78 18.58
CA THR A 305 12.67 -12.06 18.25
C THR A 305 13.46 -11.70 19.51
N MET A 306 14.77 -11.48 19.35
CA MET A 306 15.64 -11.02 20.44
C MET A 306 15.27 -9.62 20.93
N LYS A 307 14.74 -8.76 20.05
CA LYS A 307 14.34 -7.39 20.40
C LYS A 307 13.10 -7.36 21.28
N ASP A 308 12.21 -8.34 21.10
CA ASP A 308 10.96 -8.46 21.85
C ASP A 308 11.14 -9.19 23.20
N HIS A 309 12.36 -9.70 23.49
CA HIS A 309 12.62 -10.51 24.67
C HIS A 309 12.64 -9.66 25.95
N LYS A 310 11.72 -9.93 26.86
CA LYS A 310 11.62 -9.30 28.17
C LYS A 310 11.84 -10.33 29.29
N PRO A 311 12.18 -9.90 30.52
CA PRO A 311 12.19 -10.78 31.68
C PRO A 311 10.87 -11.58 31.77
N ASN A 312 10.95 -12.86 32.13
CA ASN A 312 9.83 -13.80 32.21
C ASN A 312 9.19 -14.20 30.86
N MET A 313 9.92 -14.10 29.76
CA MET A 313 9.55 -14.69 28.46
C MET A 313 10.52 -15.79 28.07
N MET A 314 10.06 -16.81 27.34
CA MET A 314 10.95 -17.81 26.74
C MET A 314 11.40 -17.34 25.36
N PHE A 315 12.69 -17.08 25.16
CA PHE A 315 13.23 -16.79 23.83
C PHE A 315 13.27 -18.06 22.97
N LEU A 316 12.70 -17.99 21.76
CA LEU A 316 12.64 -19.13 20.86
C LEU A 316 13.98 -19.36 20.13
N LYS A 317 15.02 -19.79 20.86
CA LYS A 317 16.37 -20.04 20.29
C LYS A 317 16.50 -21.38 19.56
N ASN A 318 15.68 -22.37 19.92
CA ASN A 318 15.70 -23.72 19.37
C ASN A 318 14.30 -24.34 19.34
N LYS A 319 13.81 -24.67 18.13
CA LYS A 319 12.46 -25.20 17.87
C LYS A 319 12.16 -26.50 18.61
N ASN A 320 13.20 -27.31 18.82
CA ASN A 320 13.09 -28.66 19.40
C ASN A 320 12.97 -28.69 20.93
N LYS A 321 13.01 -27.55 21.62
CA LYS A 321 12.89 -27.50 23.10
C LYS A 321 11.53 -27.02 23.61
N SER A 322 10.65 -26.50 22.76
CA SER A 322 9.32 -26.03 23.15
C SER A 322 8.23 -26.92 22.55
N ASN A 323 7.65 -27.80 23.38
CA ASN A 323 6.58 -28.70 22.95
C ASN A 323 5.36 -27.93 22.41
N HIS A 324 4.99 -26.82 23.04
CA HIS A 324 3.84 -26.00 22.63
C HIS A 324 4.04 -25.37 21.25
N PHE A 325 5.24 -24.84 21.00
CA PHE A 325 5.54 -24.20 19.73
C PHE A 325 5.76 -25.22 18.61
N LYS A 326 6.27 -26.41 18.94
CA LYS A 326 6.36 -27.54 17.99
C LYS A 326 4.97 -27.95 17.50
N VAL A 327 4.02 -28.15 18.41
CA VAL A 327 2.62 -28.47 18.07
C VAL A 327 1.98 -27.37 17.21
N PHE A 328 2.28 -26.10 17.48
CA PHE A 328 1.85 -24.97 16.65
C PHE A 328 2.38 -25.06 15.20
N LEU A 329 3.65 -25.40 15.02
CA LEU A 329 4.24 -25.58 13.68
C LEU A 329 3.69 -26.81 12.96
N GLU A 330 3.49 -27.92 13.67
CA GLU A 330 2.88 -29.14 13.13
C GLU A 330 1.44 -28.88 12.68
N ALA A 331 0.62 -28.17 13.48
CA ALA A 331 -0.73 -27.80 13.10
C ALA A 331 -0.77 -26.93 11.83
N TYR A 332 0.23 -26.07 11.62
CA TYR A 332 0.36 -25.34 10.36
C TYR A 332 0.67 -26.29 9.19
N GLN A 333 1.65 -27.20 9.35
CA GLN A 333 2.03 -28.16 8.31
C GLN A 333 0.90 -29.12 7.93
N MET A 334 0.09 -29.52 8.91
CA MET A 334 -1.08 -30.40 8.74
C MET A 334 -2.34 -29.65 8.28
N GLY A 335 -2.30 -28.32 8.17
CA GLY A 335 -3.45 -27.51 7.76
C GLY A 335 -4.57 -27.43 8.81
N THR A 336 -4.29 -27.71 10.09
CA THR A 336 -5.25 -27.64 11.21
C THR A 336 -5.10 -26.36 12.05
N LEU A 337 -4.27 -25.42 11.60
CA LEU A 337 -4.17 -24.08 12.17
C LEU A 337 -5.16 -23.12 11.49
N ARG A 338 -5.84 -22.32 12.30
CA ARG A 338 -6.75 -21.24 11.89
C ARG A 338 -6.36 -19.91 12.51
N PHE A 339 -6.74 -18.83 11.85
CA PHE A 339 -6.43 -17.46 12.25
C PHE A 339 -7.73 -16.67 12.36
N GLU A 340 -7.93 -15.96 13.46
CA GLU A 340 -9.15 -15.16 13.68
C GLU A 340 -9.36 -14.06 12.62
N SER A 341 -8.27 -13.61 12.00
CA SER A 341 -8.32 -12.66 10.88
C SER A 341 -7.15 -12.86 9.93
N ILE A 342 -7.32 -12.39 8.70
CA ILE A 342 -6.28 -12.38 7.66
C ILE A 342 -5.01 -11.64 8.11
N ASN A 343 -5.16 -10.59 8.93
CA ASN A 343 -4.03 -9.88 9.52
C ASN A 343 -3.17 -10.81 10.41
N ILE A 344 -3.83 -11.56 11.30
CA ILE A 344 -3.14 -12.51 12.18
C ILE A 344 -2.47 -13.61 11.35
N LYS A 345 -3.15 -14.10 10.30
CA LYS A 345 -2.58 -15.08 9.36
C LYS A 345 -1.25 -14.63 8.77
N ASN A 346 -1.17 -13.39 8.27
CA ASN A 346 0.06 -12.89 7.65
C ASN A 346 1.19 -12.67 8.66
N ILE A 347 0.88 -12.18 9.87
CA ILE A 347 1.85 -12.07 10.95
C ILE A 347 2.37 -13.46 11.35
N CYS A 348 1.48 -14.43 11.48
CA CYS A 348 1.85 -15.81 11.78
C CYS A 348 2.70 -16.42 10.68
N TYR A 349 2.51 -16.08 9.40
CA TYR A 349 3.40 -16.55 8.33
C TYR A 349 4.83 -16.02 8.47
N GLU A 350 5.02 -14.76 8.87
CA GLU A 350 6.35 -14.24 9.19
C GLU A 350 6.99 -14.99 10.36
N VAL A 351 6.21 -15.23 11.42
CA VAL A 351 6.64 -15.96 12.61
C VAL A 351 7.02 -17.41 12.28
N ILE A 352 6.18 -18.11 11.52
CA ILE A 352 6.41 -19.50 11.09
C ILE A 352 7.63 -19.57 10.18
N LYS A 353 7.80 -18.64 9.24
CA LYS A 353 8.98 -18.59 8.37
C LYS A 353 10.27 -18.43 9.18
N LEU A 354 10.30 -17.47 10.11
CA LEU A 354 11.44 -17.29 11.02
C LEU A 354 11.70 -18.55 11.84
N ALA A 355 10.64 -19.12 12.40
CA ALA A 355 10.71 -20.36 13.16
C ALA A 355 10.95 -21.60 12.31
N LEU A 356 10.96 -21.55 10.97
CA LEU A 356 11.37 -22.65 10.09
C LEU A 356 12.78 -22.43 9.51
N SER A 357 13.26 -21.19 9.47
CA SER A 357 14.61 -20.83 8.98
C SER A 357 15.72 -20.87 10.03
N CYS A 358 15.40 -20.90 11.34
CA CYS A 358 16.39 -20.99 12.42
C CYS A 358 16.95 -22.39 12.69
#